data_AF-A0A9D1I0B7-F1
#
_entry.id   AF-A0A9D1I0B7-F1
#
_cell.length_a   1.000
_cell.length_b   1.000
_cell.length_c   1.000
_cell.angle_alpha   90.00
_cell.angle_beta   90.00
_cell.angle_gamma   90.00
#
_symmetry.space_group_name_H-M   'P 1'
#
loop_
_entity.id
_entity.type
_entity.pdbx_description
1 polymer ?
#
loop_
_entity_poly.entity_id
_entity_poly.type
_entity_poly.pdbx_seq_one_letter_code
_entity_poly.pdbx_strand_id
1 'polypeptide(L)'
;MENRDQKPYVYLRKATGILAVILTLSALLLAARLVYGDPAPSQNAGTSTVPVPQEAARSNGSAGEYGVGAEAPVLELFYDQPFDNERFTVSDMLPGDSVTEYFCVKAYYRENIELLFNVEITDDPGNLGDVLYIRAVELGGGDILFDEPFADIDGREISTLLSSDSGESTLYYELTAYMDTSVGNAYQQTRLEADFNWYVKGEDEGNLVPGPSSSKTGDDTQLVFWIILALAAASVAAFAVMRKREGREEDGRKGIYKSAAAAAVLALMLAATTYALVLSTVSVEDNELETAAVSLELNDGNVIFDGRDMNIEPGYTIRRDFTVENKSPVDVYYRLYLENLSGDLGDVLVFNIYEGDRIIFSGTAAQLSEKTACQGGAPLGAGEERTLTAVVKMKEDAGSFYKNSDITFDVTAEGVQVRNNPDGEFQ
;
A
#
# COMPACT_ATOMS: atom_id res chain seq x y z
N MET A 1 -26.67 40.28 58.46
CA MET A 1 -27.55 39.23 57.90
C MET A 1 -27.36 39.25 56.41
N GLU A 2 -26.39 38.49 55.92
CA GLU A 2 -25.99 38.45 54.52
C GLU A 2 -26.68 37.24 53.87
N ASN A 3 -27.51 37.52 52.87
CA ASN A 3 -28.46 36.59 52.29
C ASN A 3 -27.71 35.46 51.54
N ARG A 4 -27.75 34.25 52.09
CA ARG A 4 -26.98 33.08 51.64
C ARG A 4 -27.71 32.17 50.64
N ASP A 5 -28.83 32.60 50.07
CA ASP A 5 -29.74 31.69 49.34
C ASP A 5 -29.85 31.86 47.81
N GLN A 6 -28.95 32.62 47.16
CA GLN A 6 -28.96 32.74 45.68
C GLN A 6 -27.95 31.87 44.91
N LYS A 7 -27.02 31.19 45.61
CA LYS A 7 -26.00 30.35 44.95
C LYS A 7 -26.48 29.01 44.38
N PRO A 8 -27.50 28.28 44.92
CA PRO A 8 -27.81 26.94 44.40
C PRO A 8 -28.49 26.97 43.02
N TYR A 9 -29.25 28.03 42.68
CA TYR A 9 -29.99 28.11 41.42
C TYR A 9 -29.10 28.36 40.18
N VAL A 10 -28.00 29.10 40.31
CA VAL A 10 -27.06 29.37 39.20
C VAL A 10 -26.23 28.13 38.88
N TYR A 11 -25.84 27.36 39.90
CA TYR A 11 -25.16 26.08 39.71
C TYR A 11 -26.07 25.01 39.11
N LEU A 12 -27.36 24.98 39.50
CA LEU A 12 -28.35 24.07 38.90
C LEU A 12 -28.56 24.35 37.41
N ARG A 13 -28.62 25.62 36.99
CA ARG A 13 -28.79 26.02 35.57
C ARG A 13 -27.56 25.69 34.71
N LYS A 14 -26.35 25.95 35.22
CA LYS A 14 -25.11 25.54 34.54
C LYS A 14 -25.01 24.01 34.45
N ALA A 15 -25.37 23.31 35.52
CA ALA A 15 -25.39 21.85 35.55
C ALA A 15 -26.40 21.27 34.55
N THR A 16 -27.58 21.86 34.38
CA THR A 16 -28.56 21.38 33.37
C THR A 16 -28.11 21.61 31.93
N GLY A 17 -27.39 22.72 31.64
CA GLY A 17 -26.81 22.96 30.32
C GLY A 17 -25.68 21.98 30.01
N ILE A 18 -24.82 21.70 30.99
CA ILE A 18 -23.76 20.69 30.88
C ILE A 18 -24.35 19.29 30.72
N LEU A 19 -25.40 18.95 31.47
CA LEU A 19 -26.07 17.65 31.37
C LEU A 19 -26.73 17.44 30.01
N ALA A 20 -27.32 18.49 29.41
CA ALA A 20 -27.87 18.43 28.06
C ALA A 20 -26.79 18.21 27.00
N VAL A 21 -25.64 18.88 27.14
CA VAL A 21 -24.47 18.68 26.25
C VAL A 21 -23.91 17.26 26.40
N ILE A 22 -23.80 16.76 27.64
CA ILE A 22 -23.34 15.39 27.90
C ILE A 22 -24.33 14.37 27.32
N LEU A 23 -25.64 14.55 27.52
CA LEU A 23 -26.66 13.67 26.94
C LEU A 23 -26.62 13.66 25.41
N THR A 24 -26.40 14.82 24.77
CA THR A 24 -26.20 14.87 23.31
C THR A 24 -24.90 14.20 22.88
N LEU A 25 -23.81 14.39 23.63
CA LEU A 25 -22.53 13.72 23.34
C LEU A 25 -22.64 12.20 23.55
N SER A 26 -23.38 11.75 24.57
CA SER A 26 -23.63 10.34 24.84
C SER A 26 -24.54 9.71 23.79
N ALA A 27 -25.56 10.44 23.29
CA ALA A 27 -26.36 9.99 22.16
C ALA A 27 -25.56 9.95 20.86
N LEU A 28 -24.64 10.91 20.64
CA LEU A 28 -23.67 10.92 19.54
C LEU A 28 -22.68 9.75 19.64
N LEU A 29 -22.15 9.46 20.83
CA LEU A 29 -21.26 8.31 21.06
C LEU A 29 -21.98 6.99 20.89
N LEU A 30 -23.26 6.90 21.29
CA LEU A 30 -24.07 5.70 21.09
C LEU A 30 -24.45 5.51 19.62
N ALA A 31 -24.79 6.59 18.91
CA ALA A 31 -25.02 6.56 17.46
C ALA A 31 -23.72 6.22 16.71
N ALA A 32 -22.59 6.83 17.07
CA ALA A 32 -21.28 6.48 16.53
C ALA A 32 -20.93 5.02 16.81
N ARG A 33 -21.23 4.48 18.00
CA ARG A 33 -20.96 3.06 18.31
C ARG A 33 -21.94 2.08 17.63
N LEU A 34 -23.16 2.52 17.31
CA LEU A 34 -24.14 1.74 16.54
C LEU A 34 -23.81 1.75 15.04
N VAL A 35 -23.19 2.83 14.55
CA VAL A 35 -22.68 2.97 13.17
C VAL A 35 -21.29 2.35 13.01
N TYR A 36 -20.46 2.40 14.05
CA TYR A 36 -19.06 1.96 14.09
C TYR A 36 -18.81 1.06 15.32
N GLY A 37 -19.41 -0.13 15.38
CA GLY A 37 -19.03 -1.12 16.40
C GLY A 37 -17.50 -1.24 16.52
N ASP A 38 -16.97 -1.41 17.75
CA ASP A 38 -15.53 -1.36 18.08
C ASP A 38 -14.67 -1.97 16.94
N PRO A 39 -13.61 -1.28 16.43
CA PRO A 39 -12.73 -1.88 15.44
C PRO A 39 -11.97 -3.01 16.12
N ALA A 40 -12.54 -4.21 16.03
CA ALA A 40 -11.77 -5.43 16.09
C ALA A 40 -10.70 -5.35 14.97
N PRO A 41 -9.52 -5.95 15.17
CA PRO A 41 -8.56 -6.11 14.08
C PRO A 41 -9.30 -6.63 12.85
N SER A 42 -9.14 -5.95 11.72
CA SER A 42 -9.91 -6.17 10.50
C SER A 42 -9.78 -7.62 10.05
N GLN A 43 -10.77 -8.43 10.41
CA GLN A 43 -11.19 -9.54 9.59
C GLN A 43 -12.24 -8.98 8.66
N ASN A 44 -11.97 -9.07 7.35
CA ASN A 44 -12.81 -8.79 6.20
C ASN A 44 -14.30 -8.63 6.57
N ALA A 45 -14.74 -7.38 6.64
CA ALA A 45 -16.14 -7.05 6.82
C ALA A 45 -16.87 -7.21 5.47
N GLY A 46 -17.25 -8.46 5.15
CA GLY A 46 -18.51 -8.72 4.46
C GLY A 46 -18.56 -8.79 2.93
N THR A 47 -17.44 -8.85 2.20
CA THR A 47 -17.51 -9.19 0.77
C THR A 47 -17.88 -10.67 0.63
N SER A 48 -19.01 -10.95 0.00
CA SER A 48 -19.39 -12.33 -0.31
C SER A 48 -18.42 -12.83 -1.37
N THR A 49 -17.62 -13.85 -1.06
CA THR A 49 -16.82 -14.55 -2.05
C THR A 49 -17.57 -15.74 -2.62
N VAL A 50 -17.27 -16.09 -3.86
CA VAL A 50 -17.76 -17.31 -4.51
C VAL A 50 -16.59 -18.05 -5.16
N PRO A 51 -16.60 -19.40 -5.15
CA PRO A 51 -15.56 -20.16 -5.81
C PRO A 51 -15.65 -19.97 -7.33
N VAL A 52 -14.51 -19.74 -7.98
CA VAL A 52 -14.42 -19.66 -9.44
C VAL A 52 -14.85 -21.01 -10.04
N PRO A 53 -15.89 -21.04 -10.91
CA PRO A 53 -16.42 -22.27 -11.46
C PRO A 53 -15.42 -22.98 -12.36
N GLN A 54 -15.41 -24.32 -12.29
CA GLN A 54 -14.57 -25.15 -13.17
C GLN A 54 -14.89 -24.96 -14.66
N GLU A 55 -16.11 -24.54 -15.00
CA GLU A 55 -16.51 -24.25 -16.39
C GLU A 55 -15.97 -22.91 -16.90
N ALA A 56 -15.81 -21.92 -16.01
CA ALA A 56 -15.15 -20.66 -16.34
C ALA A 56 -13.65 -20.87 -16.60
N ALA A 57 -12.99 -21.79 -15.88
CA ALA A 57 -11.55 -22.03 -16.06
C ALA A 57 -11.13 -22.82 -17.33
N ARG A 58 -12.04 -23.14 -18.27
CA ARG A 58 -11.83 -24.19 -19.30
C ARG A 58 -11.54 -23.71 -20.73
N SER A 59 -11.53 -22.41 -21.02
CA SER A 59 -11.54 -21.88 -22.40
C SER A 59 -10.16 -21.53 -22.98
N ASN A 60 -9.19 -22.47 -22.99
CA ASN A 60 -8.31 -22.75 -24.15
C ASN A 60 -7.15 -23.69 -23.80
N GLY A 61 -7.15 -24.90 -24.39
CA GLY A 61 -6.06 -25.49 -25.19
C GLY A 61 -4.62 -25.63 -24.66
N SER A 62 -4.27 -25.16 -23.47
CA SER A 62 -2.98 -25.34 -22.81
C SER A 62 -3.25 -25.72 -21.36
N ALA A 63 -2.72 -26.86 -20.94
CA ALA A 63 -2.95 -27.41 -19.62
C ALA A 63 -2.50 -26.43 -18.51
N GLY A 64 -3.46 -25.72 -17.93
CA GLY A 64 -3.33 -25.02 -16.67
C GLY A 64 -4.69 -25.01 -15.99
N GLU A 65 -4.76 -25.60 -14.80
CA GLU A 65 -5.93 -25.64 -13.94
C GLU A 65 -6.01 -24.30 -13.21
N TYR A 66 -6.20 -23.20 -13.94
CA TYR A 66 -6.16 -21.85 -13.37
C TYR A 66 -7.43 -21.57 -12.55
N GLY A 67 -7.25 -21.13 -11.31
CA GLY A 67 -8.30 -20.57 -10.47
C GLY A 67 -9.40 -21.51 -9.98
N VAL A 68 -9.45 -22.80 -10.36
CA VAL A 68 -10.56 -23.69 -9.97
C VAL A 68 -10.62 -23.85 -8.45
N GLY A 69 -11.68 -23.33 -7.83
CA GLY A 69 -11.87 -23.33 -6.38
C GLY A 69 -11.18 -22.18 -5.64
N ALA A 70 -10.55 -21.24 -6.35
CA ALA A 70 -10.15 -19.95 -5.78
C ALA A 70 -11.40 -19.14 -5.42
N GLU A 71 -11.32 -18.34 -4.36
CA GLU A 71 -12.40 -17.46 -3.92
C GLU A 71 -12.34 -16.13 -4.68
N ALA A 72 -13.46 -15.72 -5.27
CA ALA A 72 -13.59 -14.46 -5.97
C ALA A 72 -14.60 -13.55 -5.23
N PRO A 73 -14.23 -12.35 -4.76
CA PRO A 73 -15.19 -11.34 -4.34
C PRO A 73 -16.27 -11.11 -5.40
N VAL A 74 -17.53 -11.00 -4.95
CA VAL A 74 -18.67 -10.69 -5.81
C VAL A 74 -18.87 -9.18 -5.86
N LEU A 75 -18.76 -8.62 -7.06
CA LEU A 75 -19.09 -7.25 -7.40
C LEU A 75 -20.48 -7.21 -8.06
N GLU A 76 -21.40 -6.38 -7.55
CA GLU A 76 -22.79 -6.30 -8.05
C GLU A 76 -23.10 -4.94 -8.69
N LEU A 77 -23.50 -4.97 -9.96
CA LEU A 77 -23.88 -3.80 -10.76
C LEU A 77 -25.39 -3.79 -11.01
N PHE A 78 -26.08 -2.76 -10.52
CA PHE A 78 -27.54 -2.61 -10.62
C PHE A 78 -27.99 -1.14 -10.58
N TYR A 79 -29.30 -0.87 -10.72
CA TYR A 79 -29.88 0.46 -10.92
C TYR A 79 -29.39 1.58 -9.95
N ASP A 80 -29.10 1.26 -8.69
CA ASP A 80 -28.63 2.21 -7.67
C ASP A 80 -27.13 2.02 -7.32
N GLN A 81 -26.43 1.13 -8.03
CA GLN A 81 -25.02 0.81 -7.88
C GLN A 81 -24.44 0.43 -9.25
N PRO A 82 -24.23 1.41 -10.16
CA PRO A 82 -23.71 1.16 -11.50
C PRO A 82 -22.19 0.90 -11.53
N PHE A 83 -21.56 0.84 -10.35
CA PHE A 83 -20.13 0.65 -10.12
C PHE A 83 -19.91 -0.13 -8.82
N ASP A 84 -18.91 -1.01 -8.80
CA ASP A 84 -18.46 -1.74 -7.61
C ASP A 84 -16.98 -2.10 -7.74
N ASN A 85 -16.26 -2.16 -6.61
CA ASN A 85 -14.82 -2.45 -6.57
C ASN A 85 -14.43 -3.15 -5.25
N GLU A 86 -13.35 -3.95 -5.27
CA GLU A 86 -12.77 -4.63 -4.13
C GLU A 86 -11.25 -4.39 -4.08
N ARG A 87 -10.67 -4.37 -2.88
CA ARG A 87 -9.24 -4.11 -2.67
C ARG A 87 -8.37 -5.19 -3.28
N PHE A 88 -7.34 -4.78 -4.02
CA PHE A 88 -6.24 -5.62 -4.48
C PHE A 88 -4.91 -5.03 -4.01
N THR A 89 -4.47 -5.41 -2.80
CA THR A 89 -3.19 -4.94 -2.24
C THR A 89 -2.12 -6.00 -2.38
N VAL A 90 -0.95 -5.60 -2.87
CA VAL A 90 0.25 -6.45 -2.92
C VAL A 90 1.40 -5.75 -2.21
N SER A 91 2.10 -6.50 -1.36
CA SER A 91 3.28 -6.01 -0.63
C SER A 91 4.48 -6.90 -0.88
N ASP A 92 5.67 -6.34 -0.69
CA ASP A 92 6.95 -7.05 -0.79
C ASP A 92 7.17 -7.76 -2.14
N MET A 93 6.71 -7.14 -3.24
CA MET A 93 6.99 -7.65 -4.57
C MET A 93 8.47 -7.49 -4.90
N LEU A 94 9.07 -8.54 -5.44
CA LEU A 94 10.42 -8.54 -6.01
C LEU A 94 10.35 -8.84 -7.51
N PRO A 95 11.35 -8.42 -8.29
CA PRO A 95 11.48 -8.84 -9.69
C PRO A 95 11.29 -10.36 -9.84
N GLY A 96 10.45 -10.74 -10.82
CA GLY A 96 10.02 -12.12 -11.08
C GLY A 96 8.77 -12.58 -10.33
N ASP A 97 8.26 -11.80 -9.36
CA ASP A 97 7.03 -12.15 -8.66
C ASP A 97 5.80 -11.93 -9.55
N SER A 98 4.77 -12.72 -9.26
CA SER A 98 3.44 -12.63 -9.88
C SER A 98 2.39 -12.89 -8.82
N VAL A 99 1.37 -12.04 -8.77
CA VAL A 99 0.24 -12.14 -7.84
C VAL A 99 -1.06 -12.08 -8.62
N THR A 100 -1.91 -13.08 -8.39
CA THR A 100 -3.18 -13.26 -9.09
C THR A 100 -4.34 -13.15 -8.13
N GLU A 101 -5.33 -12.33 -8.48
CA GLU A 101 -6.61 -12.21 -7.78
C GLU A 101 -7.77 -12.44 -8.76
N TYR A 102 -8.92 -12.85 -8.21
CA TYR A 102 -10.10 -13.21 -9.00
C TYR A 102 -11.29 -12.33 -8.65
N PHE A 103 -12.14 -12.01 -9.62
CA PHE A 103 -13.32 -11.17 -9.40
C PHE A 103 -14.54 -11.79 -10.07
N CYS A 104 -15.68 -11.81 -9.36
CA CYS A 104 -16.96 -12.24 -9.89
C CYS A 104 -17.86 -11.02 -10.10
N VAL A 105 -18.09 -10.63 -11.35
CA VAL A 105 -18.90 -9.45 -11.68
C VAL A 105 -20.29 -9.90 -12.09
N LYS A 106 -21.30 -9.42 -11.35
CA LYS A 106 -22.72 -9.68 -11.61
C LYS A 106 -23.43 -8.40 -12.02
N ALA A 107 -23.99 -8.40 -13.22
CA ALA A 107 -24.76 -7.27 -13.73
C ALA A 107 -26.23 -7.64 -13.88
N TYR A 108 -27.13 -6.77 -13.40
CA TYR A 108 -28.58 -6.92 -13.45
C TYR A 108 -29.19 -5.89 -14.40
N TYR A 109 -29.81 -6.34 -15.51
CA TYR A 109 -30.24 -5.44 -16.58
C TYR A 109 -31.39 -6.00 -17.43
N ARG A 110 -32.08 -5.13 -18.17
CA ARG A 110 -33.29 -5.49 -18.98
C ARG A 110 -33.08 -5.53 -20.49
N GLU A 111 -32.09 -4.79 -20.98
CA GLU A 111 -31.70 -4.70 -22.40
C GLU A 111 -30.19 -4.83 -22.47
N ASN A 112 -29.65 -5.20 -23.62
CA ASN A 112 -28.20 -5.39 -23.76
C ASN A 112 -27.44 -4.13 -23.30
N ILE A 113 -26.36 -4.34 -22.55
CA ILE A 113 -25.51 -3.29 -22.01
C ILE A 113 -24.05 -3.55 -22.32
N GLU A 114 -23.25 -2.50 -22.39
CA GLU A 114 -21.80 -2.58 -22.37
C GLU A 114 -21.29 -2.52 -20.93
N LEU A 115 -20.66 -3.60 -20.48
CA LEU A 115 -19.87 -3.62 -19.25
C LEU A 115 -18.47 -3.09 -19.56
N LEU A 116 -18.10 -2.00 -18.92
CA LEU A 116 -16.79 -1.37 -19.06
C LEU A 116 -15.86 -1.80 -17.93
N PHE A 117 -14.60 -2.03 -18.30
CA PHE A 117 -13.51 -2.23 -17.38
C PHE A 117 -12.37 -1.26 -17.71
N ASN A 118 -11.82 -0.56 -16.72
CA ASN A 118 -10.54 0.14 -16.87
C ASN A 118 -9.68 -0.01 -15.61
N VAL A 119 -8.39 0.25 -15.80
CA VAL A 119 -7.40 0.45 -14.73
C VAL A 119 -7.08 1.93 -14.70
N GLU A 120 -7.08 2.57 -13.53
CA GLU A 120 -6.75 3.99 -13.37
C GLU A 120 -5.66 4.17 -12.31
N ILE A 121 -4.50 4.70 -12.68
CA ILE A 121 -3.41 4.98 -11.73
C ILE A 121 -3.76 6.23 -10.93
N THR A 122 -3.82 6.11 -9.61
CA THR A 122 -4.11 7.22 -8.69
C THR A 122 -2.83 7.86 -8.14
N ASP A 123 -1.77 7.08 -7.90
CA ASP A 123 -0.44 7.55 -7.48
C ASP A 123 0.68 6.62 -8.02
N ASP A 124 1.73 7.19 -8.60
CA ASP A 124 2.93 6.43 -9.02
C ASP A 124 4.20 7.29 -8.88
N PRO A 125 4.67 7.53 -7.65
CA PRO A 125 5.82 8.40 -7.41
C PRO A 125 7.14 7.80 -7.90
N GLY A 126 7.20 6.47 -8.07
CA GLY A 126 8.38 5.72 -8.47
C GLY A 126 8.47 5.42 -9.97
N ASN A 127 7.43 5.73 -10.75
CA ASN A 127 7.23 5.22 -12.11
C ASN A 127 7.26 3.67 -12.15
N LEU A 128 6.74 3.03 -11.10
CA LEU A 128 6.64 1.57 -11.03
C LEU A 128 5.72 1.06 -12.14
N GLY A 129 4.75 1.85 -12.58
CA GLY A 129 3.83 1.48 -13.65
C GLY A 129 4.47 1.28 -15.02
N ASP A 130 5.69 1.78 -15.22
CA ASP A 130 6.46 1.56 -16.46
C ASP A 130 6.99 0.13 -16.59
N VAL A 131 7.14 -0.58 -15.46
CA VAL A 131 7.79 -1.91 -15.39
C VAL A 131 6.93 -2.98 -14.72
N LEU A 132 5.93 -2.58 -13.95
CA LEU A 132 4.92 -3.46 -13.38
C LEU A 132 3.85 -3.71 -14.45
N TYR A 133 3.63 -4.98 -14.76
CA TYR A 133 2.62 -5.42 -15.72
C TYR A 133 1.33 -5.81 -15.00
N ILE A 134 0.23 -5.63 -15.70
CA ILE A 134 -1.08 -6.15 -15.33
C ILE A 134 -1.66 -6.92 -16.51
N ARG A 135 -2.14 -8.13 -16.22
CA ARG A 135 -2.88 -8.97 -17.14
C ARG A 135 -4.29 -9.14 -16.65
N ALA A 136 -5.27 -8.98 -17.55
CA ALA A 136 -6.67 -9.28 -17.27
C ALA A 136 -7.19 -10.34 -18.25
N VAL A 137 -7.82 -11.38 -17.72
CA VAL A 137 -8.46 -12.45 -18.51
C VAL A 137 -9.91 -12.58 -18.09
N GLU A 138 -10.83 -12.61 -19.07
CA GLU A 138 -12.22 -13.00 -18.83
C GLU A 138 -12.33 -14.52 -19.02
N LEU A 139 -12.66 -15.23 -17.94
CA LEU A 139 -12.54 -16.69 -17.89
C LEU A 139 -13.62 -17.40 -18.75
N GLY A 140 -14.84 -16.87 -18.82
CA GLY A 140 -15.94 -17.50 -19.56
C GLY A 140 -15.67 -17.68 -21.07
N GLY A 141 -15.06 -16.67 -21.70
CA GLY A 141 -14.63 -16.65 -23.09
C GLY A 141 -13.18 -17.10 -23.31
N GLY A 142 -12.33 -16.94 -22.29
CA GLY A 142 -10.90 -17.23 -22.37
C GLY A 142 -10.11 -16.16 -23.11
N ASP A 143 -10.72 -14.99 -23.30
CA ASP A 143 -10.13 -13.86 -24.00
C ASP A 143 -9.23 -13.09 -23.02
N ILE A 144 -7.97 -12.93 -23.39
CA ILE A 144 -7.07 -11.99 -22.72
C ILE A 144 -7.53 -10.59 -23.11
N LEU A 145 -7.99 -9.81 -22.13
CA LEU A 145 -8.41 -8.44 -22.36
C LEU A 145 -7.20 -7.53 -22.65
N PHE A 146 -6.13 -7.71 -21.87
CA PHE A 146 -4.83 -7.05 -22.05
C PHE A 146 -3.74 -7.75 -21.23
N ASP A 147 -2.50 -7.45 -21.59
CA ASP A 147 -1.27 -7.93 -20.95
C ASP A 147 -0.16 -6.88 -21.19
N GLU A 148 -0.18 -5.79 -20.41
CA GLU A 148 0.60 -4.57 -20.67
C GLU A 148 1.10 -3.94 -19.35
N PRO A 149 2.12 -3.05 -19.38
CA PRO A 149 2.49 -2.23 -18.22
C PRO A 149 1.30 -1.40 -17.71
N PHE A 150 1.26 -1.15 -16.40
CA PHE A 150 0.22 -0.29 -15.80
C PHE A 150 0.15 1.09 -16.48
N ALA A 151 1.29 1.69 -16.78
CA ALA A 151 1.37 3.00 -17.45
C ALA A 151 0.76 3.01 -18.86
N ASP A 152 0.79 1.87 -19.57
CA ASP A 152 0.23 1.77 -20.91
C ASP A 152 -1.30 1.59 -20.88
N ILE A 153 -1.83 0.84 -19.92
CA ILE A 153 -3.27 0.56 -19.80
C ILE A 153 -4.05 1.66 -19.07
N ASP A 154 -3.36 2.55 -18.35
CA ASP A 154 -3.96 3.61 -17.54
C ASP A 154 -5.07 4.40 -18.27
N GLY A 155 -6.25 4.43 -17.66
CA GLY A 155 -7.46 5.10 -18.12
C GLY A 155 -8.14 4.45 -19.35
N ARG A 156 -7.59 3.37 -19.92
CA ARG A 156 -8.13 2.75 -21.13
C ARG A 156 -9.36 1.89 -20.82
N GLU A 157 -10.46 2.19 -21.49
CA GLU A 157 -11.72 1.45 -21.34
C GLU A 157 -11.78 0.22 -22.26
N ILE A 158 -12.18 -0.91 -21.68
CA ILE A 158 -12.42 -2.18 -22.37
C ILE A 158 -13.89 -2.53 -22.20
N SER A 159 -14.57 -2.81 -23.30
CA SER A 159 -16.01 -3.07 -23.33
C SER A 159 -16.31 -4.54 -23.58
N THR A 160 -17.20 -5.10 -22.75
CA THR A 160 -17.77 -6.44 -22.91
C THR A 160 -19.29 -6.34 -23.06
N LEU A 161 -19.83 -6.81 -24.18
CA LEU A 161 -21.27 -6.76 -24.45
C LEU A 161 -22.01 -7.85 -23.67
N LEU A 162 -22.95 -7.46 -22.81
CA LEU A 162 -23.82 -8.38 -22.06
C LEU A 162 -25.21 -8.47 -22.71
N SER A 163 -25.71 -9.69 -22.89
CA SER A 163 -27.00 -9.95 -23.56
C SER A 163 -28.12 -10.28 -22.56
N SER A 164 -29.30 -9.71 -22.76
CA SER A 164 -30.39 -9.68 -21.74
C SER A 164 -31.23 -10.95 -21.61
N ASP A 165 -30.81 -12.07 -22.17
CA ASP A 165 -31.62 -13.30 -22.25
C ASP A 165 -32.09 -13.83 -20.88
N SER A 166 -31.33 -13.56 -19.81
CA SER A 166 -31.63 -13.97 -18.41
C SER A 166 -32.00 -12.81 -17.49
N GLY A 167 -31.86 -11.55 -17.93
CA GLY A 167 -31.98 -10.36 -17.06
C GLY A 167 -30.82 -10.14 -16.07
N GLU A 168 -29.85 -11.05 -16.06
CA GLU A 168 -28.60 -10.95 -15.32
C GLU A 168 -27.48 -11.66 -16.10
N SER A 169 -26.24 -11.20 -15.93
CA SER A 169 -25.03 -11.92 -16.36
C SER A 169 -24.03 -12.03 -15.22
N THR A 170 -23.24 -13.10 -15.24
CA THR A 170 -22.12 -13.32 -14.31
C THR A 170 -20.86 -13.60 -15.11
N LEU A 171 -19.84 -12.78 -14.93
CA LEU A 171 -18.51 -12.95 -15.53
C LEU A 171 -17.47 -13.16 -14.43
N TYR A 172 -16.40 -13.87 -14.78
CA TYR A 172 -15.26 -14.09 -13.89
C TYR A 172 -14.01 -13.52 -14.53
N TYR A 173 -13.29 -12.72 -13.78
CA TYR A 173 -12.02 -12.12 -14.20
C TYR A 173 -10.88 -12.67 -13.38
N GLU A 174 -9.74 -12.89 -14.03
CA GLU A 174 -8.44 -13.12 -13.41
C GLU A 174 -7.57 -11.89 -13.68
N LEU A 175 -7.14 -11.22 -12.61
CA LEU A 175 -6.17 -10.12 -12.68
C LEU A 175 -4.83 -10.61 -12.13
N THR A 176 -3.76 -10.45 -12.90
CA THR A 176 -2.41 -10.84 -12.50
C THR A 176 -1.45 -9.67 -12.63
N ALA A 177 -0.95 -9.19 -11.49
CA ALA A 177 0.12 -8.20 -11.43
C ALA A 177 1.47 -8.91 -11.35
N TYR A 178 2.43 -8.55 -12.20
CA TYR A 178 3.73 -9.22 -12.24
C TYR A 178 4.87 -8.30 -12.72
N MET A 179 6.10 -8.66 -12.36
CA MET A 179 7.32 -7.97 -12.81
C MET A 179 8.32 -8.97 -13.38
N ASP A 180 9.01 -8.58 -14.44
CA ASP A 180 10.10 -9.39 -14.99
C ASP A 180 11.34 -9.36 -14.08
N THR A 181 12.15 -10.43 -14.10
CA THR A 181 13.41 -10.49 -13.35
C THR A 181 14.42 -9.44 -13.80
N SER A 182 14.36 -8.97 -15.05
CA SER A 182 15.24 -7.95 -15.65
C SER A 182 15.01 -6.52 -15.17
N VAL A 183 13.97 -6.30 -14.35
CA VAL A 183 13.72 -5.00 -13.70
C VAL A 183 14.83 -4.66 -12.70
N GLY A 184 15.43 -5.68 -12.07
CA GLY A 184 16.50 -5.52 -11.09
C GLY A 184 16.09 -4.69 -9.88
N ASN A 185 17.05 -4.00 -9.27
CA ASN A 185 16.87 -3.30 -7.99
C ASN A 185 16.47 -1.82 -8.12
N ALA A 186 16.24 -1.33 -9.34
CA ALA A 186 16.02 0.10 -9.59
C ALA A 186 14.69 0.63 -9.00
N TYR A 187 13.71 -0.26 -8.82
CA TYR A 187 12.36 0.06 -8.36
C TYR A 187 12.08 -0.55 -6.98
N GLN A 188 13.07 -0.68 -6.10
CA GLN A 188 12.85 -1.15 -4.73
C GLN A 188 12.29 -0.04 -3.84
N GLN A 189 11.47 -0.40 -2.85
CA GLN A 189 10.79 0.55 -1.94
C GLN A 189 9.97 1.60 -2.70
N THR A 190 9.44 1.22 -3.85
CA THR A 190 8.49 2.02 -4.62
C THR A 190 7.11 1.42 -4.47
N ARG A 191 6.11 2.23 -4.81
CA ARG A 191 4.71 1.85 -4.77
C ARG A 191 3.97 2.42 -5.96
N LEU A 192 2.89 1.76 -6.32
CA LEU A 192 1.89 2.21 -7.27
C LEU A 192 0.51 2.02 -6.64
N GLU A 193 -0.33 3.04 -6.71
CA GLU A 193 -1.74 3.00 -6.33
C GLU A 193 -2.57 3.07 -7.62
N ALA A 194 -3.52 2.14 -7.79
CA ALA A 194 -4.42 2.12 -8.95
C ALA A 194 -5.82 1.61 -8.58
N ASP A 195 -6.82 1.94 -9.38
CA ASP A 195 -8.19 1.47 -9.24
C ASP A 195 -8.57 0.53 -10.39
N PHE A 196 -9.33 -0.52 -10.06
CA PHE A 196 -9.87 -1.50 -11.01
C PHE A 196 -11.38 -1.32 -11.09
N ASN A 197 -11.85 -0.69 -12.16
CA ASN A 197 -13.22 -0.22 -12.19
C ASN A 197 -14.07 -1.06 -13.15
N TRP A 198 -15.11 -1.70 -12.61
CA TRP A 198 -16.20 -2.26 -13.41
C TRP A 198 -17.43 -1.37 -13.31
N TYR A 199 -17.95 -0.91 -14.46
CA TYR A 199 -19.09 -0.02 -14.47
C TYR A 199 -19.88 -0.06 -15.78
N VAL A 200 -21.08 0.52 -15.74
CA VAL A 200 -21.94 0.75 -16.90
C VAL A 200 -22.19 2.25 -16.97
N LYS A 201 -22.13 2.85 -18.17
CA LYS A 201 -22.29 4.30 -18.35
C LYS A 201 -23.34 4.70 -19.38
N GLY A 202 -23.83 5.92 -19.28
CA GLY A 202 -24.58 6.59 -20.35
C GLY A 202 -25.99 6.02 -20.55
N GLU A 203 -26.37 5.72 -21.79
CA GLU A 203 -27.72 5.22 -22.11
C GLU A 203 -27.99 3.84 -21.48
N ASP A 204 -26.95 3.04 -21.26
CA ASP A 204 -27.03 1.69 -20.69
C ASP A 204 -27.28 1.66 -19.18
N GLU A 205 -26.90 2.72 -18.44
CA GLU A 205 -27.24 2.85 -17.02
C GLU A 205 -28.76 2.76 -16.79
N GLY A 206 -29.54 3.35 -17.70
CA GLY A 206 -31.00 3.32 -17.65
C GLY A 206 -31.58 1.92 -17.86
N ASN A 207 -30.78 0.96 -18.33
CA ASN A 207 -31.15 -0.43 -18.53
C ASN A 207 -30.81 -1.33 -17.35
N LEU A 208 -30.09 -0.84 -16.34
CA LEU A 208 -29.89 -1.54 -15.09
C LEU A 208 -31.22 -1.70 -14.34
N VAL A 209 -31.42 -2.85 -13.71
CA VAL A 209 -32.62 -3.17 -12.92
C VAL A 209 -32.25 -3.38 -11.44
N PRO A 210 -33.20 -3.36 -10.50
CA PRO A 210 -32.90 -3.61 -9.09
C PRO A 210 -32.26 -4.99 -8.88
N GLY A 211 -31.10 -5.03 -8.22
CA GLY A 211 -30.40 -6.25 -7.83
C GLY A 211 -30.84 -6.79 -6.46
N PRO A 212 -30.37 -7.98 -6.03
CA PRO A 212 -30.74 -8.58 -4.75
C PRO A 212 -30.35 -7.70 -3.54
N SER A 213 -29.24 -6.96 -3.64
CA SER A 213 -28.75 -6.05 -2.61
C SER A 213 -29.49 -4.70 -2.54
N SER A 214 -30.27 -4.34 -3.57
CA SER A 214 -31.05 -3.08 -3.60
C SER A 214 -32.11 -2.97 -2.49
N SER A 215 -32.52 -4.08 -1.89
CA SER A 215 -33.50 -4.13 -0.80
C SER A 215 -32.92 -3.87 0.60
N LYS A 216 -31.59 -3.86 0.75
CA LYS A 216 -30.92 -3.78 2.07
C LYS A 216 -30.50 -2.36 2.49
N THR A 217 -30.28 -1.45 1.53
CA THR A 217 -29.59 -0.16 1.80
C THR A 217 -30.53 1.03 2.04
N GLY A 218 -31.82 0.89 1.73
CA GLY A 218 -32.78 2.01 1.70
C GLY A 218 -33.54 2.31 3.00
N ASP A 219 -33.68 1.36 3.93
CA ASP A 219 -34.61 1.53 5.07
C ASP A 219 -33.97 2.18 6.31
N ASP A 220 -32.67 1.93 6.56
CA ASP A 220 -31.98 2.44 7.76
C ASP A 220 -31.38 3.85 7.57
N THR A 221 -30.84 4.17 6.39
CA THR A 221 -30.17 5.45 6.10
C THR A 221 -31.14 6.64 6.09
N GLN A 222 -32.33 6.43 5.52
CA GLN A 222 -33.39 7.43 5.52
C GLN A 222 -33.90 7.70 6.96
N LEU A 223 -34.02 6.64 7.76
CA LEU A 223 -34.46 6.72 9.15
C LEU A 223 -33.43 7.45 10.02
N VAL A 224 -32.13 7.19 9.84
CA VAL A 224 -31.03 7.92 10.49
C VAL A 224 -31.03 9.40 10.09
N PHE A 225 -31.25 9.73 8.81
CA PHE A 225 -31.39 11.12 8.35
C PHE A 225 -32.55 11.84 9.04
N TRP A 226 -33.71 11.20 9.15
CA TRP A 226 -34.87 11.76 9.84
C TRP A 226 -34.64 11.90 11.35
N ILE A 227 -33.92 10.96 11.99
CA ILE A 227 -33.53 11.07 13.40
C ILE A 227 -32.61 12.26 13.62
N ILE A 228 -31.58 12.46 12.78
CA ILE A 228 -30.64 13.57 12.89
C ILE A 228 -31.37 14.90 12.69
N LEU A 229 -32.24 14.98 11.67
CA LEU A 229 -33.06 16.17 11.41
C LEU A 229 -34.00 16.48 12.60
N ALA A 230 -34.63 15.45 13.17
CA ALA A 230 -35.51 15.60 14.33
C ALA A 230 -34.75 16.06 15.58
N LEU A 231 -33.54 15.54 15.82
CA LEU A 231 -32.67 15.96 16.94
C LEU A 231 -32.16 17.40 16.76
N ALA A 232 -31.82 17.80 15.54
CA ALA A 232 -31.45 19.18 15.22
C ALA A 232 -32.64 20.14 15.43
N ALA A 233 -33.84 19.78 14.97
CA ALA A 233 -35.04 20.57 15.20
C ALA A 233 -35.41 20.66 16.69
N ALA A 234 -35.30 19.54 17.42
CA ALA A 234 -35.59 19.47 18.84
C ALA A 234 -34.62 20.30 19.69
N SER A 235 -33.34 20.33 19.34
CA SER A 235 -32.32 21.14 20.03
C SER A 235 -32.53 22.64 19.80
N VAL A 236 -32.87 23.06 18.57
CA VAL A 236 -33.27 24.45 18.27
C VAL A 236 -34.54 24.84 19.02
N ALA A 237 -35.54 23.95 19.05
CA ALA A 237 -36.80 24.18 19.77
C ALA A 237 -36.59 24.24 21.30
N ALA A 238 -35.80 23.34 21.88
CA ALA A 238 -35.46 23.34 23.30
C ALA A 238 -34.71 24.63 23.68
N PHE A 239 -33.79 25.09 22.85
CA PHE A 239 -33.10 26.37 23.04
C PHE A 239 -34.06 27.56 22.98
N ALA A 240 -35.00 27.58 22.03
CA ALA A 240 -36.03 28.62 21.93
C ALA A 240 -36.99 28.62 23.14
N VAL A 241 -37.38 27.44 23.64
CA VAL A 241 -38.29 27.28 24.78
C VAL A 241 -37.60 27.63 26.10
N MET A 242 -36.34 27.22 26.31
CA MET A 242 -35.54 27.64 27.46
C MET A 242 -35.41 29.18 27.52
N ARG A 243 -35.36 29.84 26.36
CA ARG A 243 -35.36 31.31 26.26
C ARG A 243 -36.71 31.97 26.50
N LYS A 244 -37.83 31.37 26.11
CA LYS A 244 -39.18 31.93 26.37
C LYS A 244 -39.49 32.00 27.88
N ARG A 245 -38.79 31.19 28.69
CA ARG A 245 -38.84 31.26 30.16
C ARG A 245 -37.91 32.32 30.77
N GLU A 246 -37.02 32.95 29.99
CA GLU A 246 -36.11 34.01 30.43
C GLU A 246 -36.52 35.38 29.87
N GLY A 247 -37.79 35.74 30.05
CA GLY A 247 -38.23 37.12 29.92
C GLY A 247 -37.83 37.95 31.15
N ARG A 248 -36.66 38.61 31.05
CA ARG A 248 -36.31 39.97 31.52
C ARG A 248 -34.90 40.03 32.13
N GLU A 249 -33.94 40.47 31.33
CA GLU A 249 -33.20 41.72 31.59
C GLU A 249 -32.44 42.14 30.32
N GLU A 250 -32.59 43.41 29.96
CA GLU A 250 -32.01 44.06 28.79
C GLU A 250 -30.53 44.37 29.04
N ASP A 251 -29.60 43.65 28.41
CA ASP A 251 -28.43 44.21 27.72
C ASP A 251 -27.72 43.11 26.92
N GLY A 252 -27.18 43.43 25.74
CA GLY A 252 -26.31 42.49 25.00
C GLY A 252 -26.86 41.97 23.66
N ARG A 253 -27.70 42.74 22.96
CA ARG A 253 -28.26 42.39 21.63
C ARG A 253 -27.20 42.04 20.56
N LYS A 254 -25.92 42.41 20.72
CA LYS A 254 -24.85 42.18 19.72
C LYS A 254 -24.00 40.90 19.93
N GLY A 255 -23.99 40.32 21.14
CA GLY A 255 -23.32 39.03 21.40
C GLY A 255 -24.20 37.82 21.07
N ILE A 256 -25.52 38.04 21.06
CA ILE A 256 -26.55 37.01 20.96
C ILE A 256 -26.69 36.42 19.54
N TYR A 257 -26.63 37.26 18.49
CA TYR A 257 -26.72 36.78 17.11
C TYR A 257 -25.49 35.98 16.67
N LYS A 258 -24.31 36.26 17.24
CA LYS A 258 -23.07 35.55 16.91
C LYS A 258 -23.11 34.08 17.36
N SER A 259 -23.62 33.81 18.57
CA SER A 259 -23.73 32.44 19.09
C SER A 259 -24.79 31.60 18.38
N ALA A 260 -25.94 32.18 18.05
CA ALA A 260 -27.00 31.49 17.32
C ALA A 260 -26.60 31.24 15.85
N ALA A 261 -25.93 32.21 15.21
CA ALA A 261 -25.34 32.01 13.89
C ALA A 261 -24.27 30.92 13.91
N ALA A 262 -23.40 30.88 14.93
CA ALA A 262 -22.39 29.84 15.07
C ALA A 262 -23.00 28.44 15.24
N ALA A 263 -24.06 28.28 16.04
CA ALA A 263 -24.75 27.00 16.22
C ALA A 263 -25.45 26.53 14.93
N ALA A 264 -26.07 27.46 14.18
CA ALA A 264 -26.67 27.14 12.89
C ALA A 264 -25.61 26.76 11.84
N VAL A 265 -24.48 27.45 11.81
CA VAL A 265 -23.35 27.12 10.93
C VAL A 265 -22.75 25.76 11.28
N LEU A 266 -22.56 25.45 12.56
CA LEU A 266 -22.09 24.14 13.01
C LEU A 266 -23.06 23.02 12.63
N ALA A 267 -24.38 23.23 12.76
CA ALA A 267 -25.38 22.26 12.36
C ALA A 267 -25.40 22.04 10.84
N LEU A 268 -25.22 23.10 10.05
CA LEU A 268 -25.11 23.01 8.59
C LEU A 268 -23.81 22.33 8.15
N MET A 269 -22.68 22.65 8.79
CA MET A 269 -21.40 21.96 8.54
C MET A 269 -21.48 20.48 8.93
N LEU A 270 -22.14 20.16 10.03
CA LEU A 270 -22.35 18.78 10.43
C LEU A 270 -23.26 18.04 9.44
N ALA A 271 -24.38 18.64 9.04
CA ALA A 271 -25.24 18.06 8.01
C ALA A 271 -24.51 17.87 6.67
N ALA A 272 -23.68 18.84 6.26
CA ALA A 272 -22.87 18.75 5.06
C ALA A 272 -21.79 17.67 5.16
N THR A 273 -21.12 17.52 6.30
CA THR A 273 -20.13 16.44 6.53
C THR A 273 -20.79 15.08 6.61
N THR A 274 -21.94 14.94 7.27
CA THR A 274 -22.74 13.71 7.26
C THR A 274 -23.24 13.37 5.86
N TYR A 275 -23.71 14.36 5.09
CA TYR A 275 -24.14 14.17 3.70
C TYR A 275 -22.96 13.80 2.78
N ALA A 276 -21.80 14.43 2.95
CA ALA A 276 -20.58 14.08 2.23
C ALA A 276 -20.11 12.65 2.53
N LEU A 277 -20.17 12.23 3.80
CA LEU A 277 -19.82 10.85 4.21
C LEU A 277 -20.82 9.79 3.75
N VAL A 278 -22.08 10.17 3.50
CA VAL A 278 -23.09 9.25 2.95
C VAL A 278 -22.97 9.14 1.42
N LEU A 279 -22.52 10.22 0.75
CA LEU A 279 -22.19 10.17 -0.68
C LEU A 279 -20.82 9.55 -0.96
N SER A 280 -19.91 9.50 0.02
CA SER A 280 -18.78 8.55 -0.02
C SER A 280 -19.34 7.15 0.25
N THR A 281 -20.14 6.65 -0.69
CA THR A 281 -20.36 5.23 -0.87
C THR A 281 -18.99 4.56 -0.92
N VAL A 282 -18.88 3.43 -0.23
CA VAL A 282 -17.62 2.75 0.10
C VAL A 282 -17.00 2.16 -1.18
N SER A 283 -16.47 3.01 -2.05
CA SER A 283 -15.46 2.59 -3.03
C SER A 283 -14.22 2.22 -2.23
N VAL A 284 -13.70 1.03 -2.49
CA VAL A 284 -12.29 0.81 -2.18
C VAL A 284 -11.53 1.57 -3.25
N GLU A 285 -10.83 2.61 -2.81
CA GLU A 285 -9.88 3.37 -3.64
C GLU A 285 -8.47 2.96 -3.23
N ASP A 286 -7.54 3.15 -4.16
CA ASP A 286 -6.09 2.98 -3.99
C ASP A 286 -5.70 1.53 -3.73
N ASN A 287 -5.81 0.69 -4.77
CA ASN A 287 -5.16 -0.63 -4.76
C ASN A 287 -3.64 -0.42 -4.78
N GLU A 288 -3.00 -0.72 -3.66
CA GLU A 288 -1.57 -0.47 -3.45
C GLU A 288 -0.73 -1.70 -3.82
N LEU A 289 0.24 -1.51 -4.71
CA LEU A 289 1.26 -2.48 -5.07
C LEU A 289 2.64 -1.93 -4.67
N GLU A 290 3.29 -2.59 -3.71
CA GLU A 290 4.57 -2.17 -3.14
C GLU A 290 5.71 -3.17 -3.42
N THR A 291 6.89 -2.66 -3.74
CA THR A 291 8.10 -3.45 -3.95
C THR A 291 8.95 -3.54 -2.68
N ALA A 292 9.50 -4.73 -2.43
CA ALA A 292 10.44 -4.97 -1.35
C ALA A 292 11.83 -4.37 -1.63
N ALA A 293 12.65 -4.25 -0.58
CA ALA A 293 14.05 -3.86 -0.68
C ALA A 293 14.99 -5.05 -0.42
N VAL A 294 16.08 -5.10 -1.17
CA VAL A 294 17.26 -5.88 -0.82
C VAL A 294 18.24 -4.96 -0.09
N SER A 295 18.47 -5.23 1.18
CA SER A 295 19.29 -4.41 2.06
C SER A 295 20.37 -5.25 2.75
N LEU A 296 21.62 -4.81 2.60
CA LEU A 296 22.78 -5.37 3.27
C LEU A 296 23.38 -4.32 4.21
N GLU A 297 23.79 -4.75 5.39
CA GLU A 297 24.58 -3.94 6.32
C GLU A 297 26.01 -4.48 6.37
N LEU A 298 26.98 -3.58 6.23
CA LEU A 298 28.39 -3.91 6.28
C LEU A 298 29.02 -3.37 7.56
N ASN A 299 29.49 -4.27 8.42
CA ASN A 299 30.29 -3.96 9.60
C ASN A 299 29.66 -2.94 10.57
N ASP A 300 28.34 -2.99 10.75
CA ASP A 300 27.55 -2.02 11.53
C ASP A 300 27.77 -0.55 11.10
N GLY A 301 28.12 -0.32 9.82
CA GLY A 301 28.49 0.99 9.30
C GLY A 301 29.86 1.51 9.75
N ASN A 302 30.64 0.71 10.48
CA ASN A 302 31.98 1.08 10.92
C ASN A 302 33.03 0.81 9.85
N VAL A 303 34.06 1.65 9.81
CA VAL A 303 35.21 1.50 8.89
C VAL A 303 35.97 0.20 9.18
N ILE A 304 36.16 -0.64 8.16
CA ILE A 304 36.94 -1.89 8.27
C ILE A 304 38.44 -1.61 8.37
N PHE A 305 38.93 -0.65 7.58
CA PHE A 305 40.34 -0.25 7.50
C PHE A 305 40.51 1.23 7.81
N ASP A 306 40.97 1.57 9.01
CA ASP A 306 41.33 2.94 9.36
C ASP A 306 42.72 3.29 8.79
N GLY A 307 42.76 4.22 7.84
CA GLY A 307 44.00 4.67 7.18
C GLY A 307 45.04 5.27 8.14
N ARG A 308 44.67 5.62 9.38
CA ARG A 308 45.60 6.13 10.40
C ARG A 308 46.53 5.05 10.97
N ASP A 309 46.15 3.78 10.84
CA ASP A 309 46.92 2.63 11.33
C ASP A 309 47.69 1.91 10.22
N MET A 310 47.61 2.40 8.98
CA MET A 310 48.14 1.74 7.78
C MET A 310 49.45 2.37 7.32
N ASN A 311 50.51 2.25 8.13
CA ASN A 311 51.87 2.50 7.64
C ASN A 311 52.37 1.24 6.93
N ILE A 312 51.96 1.07 5.67
CA ILE A 312 52.19 -0.16 4.90
C ILE A 312 53.54 -0.08 4.19
N GLU A 313 54.37 -1.09 4.42
CA GLU A 313 55.62 -1.30 3.69
C GLU A 313 55.53 -2.58 2.85
N PRO A 314 56.36 -2.76 1.81
CA PRO A 314 56.40 -3.99 1.03
C PRO A 314 56.53 -5.24 1.93
N GLY A 315 55.62 -6.20 1.77
CA GLY A 315 55.54 -7.39 2.61
C GLY A 315 54.70 -7.25 3.89
N TYR A 316 54.34 -6.03 4.30
CA TYR A 316 53.44 -5.80 5.43
C TYR A 316 52.05 -6.36 5.14
N THR A 317 51.43 -6.97 6.15
CA THR A 317 50.13 -7.62 6.06
C THR A 317 49.23 -7.11 7.18
N ILE A 318 48.01 -6.71 6.83
CA ILE A 318 46.96 -6.30 7.76
C ILE A 318 45.83 -7.29 7.65
N ARG A 319 45.29 -7.71 8.80
CA ARG A 319 44.12 -8.56 8.90
C ARG A 319 43.01 -7.82 9.65
N ARG A 320 41.80 -7.85 9.11
CA ARG A 320 40.59 -7.31 9.75
C ARG A 320 39.44 -8.29 9.54
N ASP A 321 38.68 -8.51 10.59
CA ASP A 321 37.42 -9.22 10.51
C ASP A 321 36.30 -8.17 10.40
N PHE A 322 35.26 -8.47 9.62
CA PHE A 322 34.12 -7.58 9.39
C PHE A 322 32.86 -8.42 9.12
N THR A 323 31.69 -7.83 9.29
CA THR A 323 30.40 -8.51 9.11
C THR A 323 29.68 -8.04 7.85
N VAL A 324 28.92 -8.95 7.24
CA VAL A 324 27.89 -8.67 6.23
C VAL A 324 26.59 -9.23 6.78
N GLU A 325 25.58 -8.39 6.98
CA GLU A 325 24.27 -8.79 7.48
C GLU A 325 23.19 -8.54 6.43
N ASN A 326 22.29 -9.53 6.27
CA ASN A 326 21.11 -9.38 5.42
C ASN A 326 19.96 -8.79 6.24
N LYS A 327 19.61 -7.54 5.97
CA LYS A 327 18.44 -6.85 6.59
C LYS A 327 17.16 -7.02 5.77
N SER A 328 17.21 -7.76 4.66
CA SER A 328 16.07 -8.01 3.77
C SER A 328 15.12 -9.07 4.37
N PRO A 329 13.83 -9.06 3.98
CA PRO A 329 12.87 -10.09 4.39
C PRO A 329 13.07 -11.44 3.67
N VAL A 330 14.00 -11.51 2.70
CA VAL A 330 14.26 -12.68 1.85
C VAL A 330 15.74 -13.05 1.87
N ASP A 331 16.06 -14.27 1.46
CA ASP A 331 17.42 -14.73 1.24
C ASP A 331 18.07 -13.98 0.07
N VAL A 332 19.37 -13.65 0.20
CA VAL A 332 20.09 -12.85 -0.79
C VAL A 332 21.43 -13.49 -1.16
N TYR A 333 21.80 -13.37 -2.43
CA TYR A 333 23.20 -13.44 -2.82
C TYR A 333 23.84 -12.08 -2.56
N TYR A 334 25.11 -12.08 -2.17
CA TYR A 334 25.87 -10.84 -2.00
C TYR A 334 27.20 -10.89 -2.74
N ARG A 335 27.66 -9.72 -3.18
CA ARG A 335 29.01 -9.50 -3.69
C ARG A 335 29.66 -8.31 -2.99
N LEU A 336 30.98 -8.37 -2.85
CA LEU A 336 31.80 -7.33 -2.23
C LEU A 336 32.80 -6.78 -3.25
N TYR A 337 32.96 -5.46 -3.29
CA TYR A 337 33.94 -4.81 -4.15
C TYR A 337 34.38 -3.47 -3.57
N LEU A 338 35.39 -2.85 -4.20
CA LEU A 338 35.88 -1.53 -3.85
C LEU A 338 35.33 -0.47 -4.82
N GLU A 339 34.77 0.59 -4.27
CA GLU A 339 34.37 1.80 -4.99
C GLU A 339 35.23 2.98 -4.61
N ASN A 340 35.12 4.07 -5.39
CA ASN A 340 35.84 5.32 -5.16
C ASN A 340 37.36 5.13 -4.96
N LEU A 341 37.91 4.11 -5.62
CA LEU A 341 39.33 3.77 -5.53
C LEU A 341 40.18 4.93 -6.09
N SER A 342 41.03 5.48 -5.24
CA SER A 342 41.95 6.57 -5.57
C SER A 342 43.32 6.36 -4.94
N GLY A 343 44.35 6.94 -5.53
CA GLY A 343 45.76 6.79 -5.11
C GLY A 343 46.53 5.75 -5.92
N ASP A 344 47.82 5.61 -5.61
CA ASP A 344 48.79 4.88 -6.46
C ASP A 344 48.97 3.41 -6.06
N LEU A 345 48.41 2.98 -4.92
CA LEU A 345 48.66 1.64 -4.38
C LEU A 345 47.73 0.54 -4.94
N GLY A 346 46.80 0.88 -5.83
CA GLY A 346 45.74 -0.02 -6.32
C GLY A 346 46.25 -1.34 -6.91
N ASP A 347 47.37 -1.32 -7.63
CA ASP A 347 47.95 -2.49 -8.30
C ASP A 347 48.92 -3.31 -7.44
N VAL A 348 49.30 -2.78 -6.26
CA VAL A 348 50.33 -3.38 -5.39
C VAL A 348 49.80 -3.81 -4.03
N LEU A 349 48.60 -3.39 -3.64
CA LEU A 349 47.89 -3.95 -2.50
C LEU A 349 47.04 -5.14 -2.94
N VAL A 350 47.34 -6.31 -2.40
CA VAL A 350 46.63 -7.57 -2.65
C VAL A 350 45.62 -7.79 -1.53
N PHE A 351 44.36 -7.92 -1.91
CA PHE A 351 43.24 -8.27 -1.06
C PHE A 351 42.97 -9.77 -1.16
N ASN A 352 42.94 -10.43 -0.01
CA ASN A 352 42.42 -11.78 0.14
C ASN A 352 41.23 -11.73 1.10
N ILE A 353 40.05 -12.16 0.64
CA ILE A 353 38.84 -12.22 1.46
C ILE A 353 38.55 -13.68 1.79
N TYR A 354 38.30 -13.96 3.07
CA TYR A 354 38.04 -15.30 3.59
C TYR A 354 36.66 -15.40 4.22
N GLU A 355 36.01 -16.54 3.97
CA GLU A 355 34.82 -17.03 4.67
C GLU A 355 35.25 -18.26 5.48
N GLY A 356 35.42 -18.10 6.79
CA GLY A 356 36.14 -19.07 7.63
C GLY A 356 37.59 -19.25 7.15
N ASP A 357 37.97 -20.49 6.82
CA ASP A 357 39.31 -20.81 6.29
C ASP A 357 39.38 -20.79 4.75
N ARG A 358 38.25 -20.61 4.07
CA ARG A 358 38.17 -20.63 2.60
C ARG A 358 38.39 -19.23 2.05
N ILE A 359 39.33 -19.10 1.11
CA ILE A 359 39.47 -17.87 0.32
C ILE A 359 38.34 -17.79 -0.72
N ILE A 360 37.62 -16.67 -0.72
CA ILE A 360 36.52 -16.39 -1.66
C ILE A 360 36.92 -15.33 -2.70
N PHE A 361 37.96 -14.54 -2.42
CA PHE A 361 38.57 -13.63 -3.40
C PHE A 361 40.08 -13.47 -3.16
N SER A 362 40.84 -13.32 -4.25
CA SER A 362 42.27 -13.02 -4.25
C SER A 362 42.60 -12.15 -5.46
N GLY A 363 43.04 -10.92 -5.24
CA GLY A 363 43.38 -9.99 -6.31
C GLY A 363 43.98 -8.69 -5.79
N THR A 364 44.41 -7.80 -6.68
CA THR A 364 44.80 -6.44 -6.28
C THR A 364 43.58 -5.61 -5.89
N ALA A 365 43.77 -4.48 -5.20
CA ALA A 365 42.69 -3.55 -4.90
C ALA A 365 41.98 -3.08 -6.18
N ALA A 366 42.75 -2.79 -7.24
CA ALA A 366 42.20 -2.45 -8.56
C ALA A 366 41.40 -3.59 -9.23
N GLN A 367 41.68 -4.84 -8.85
CA GLN A 367 40.94 -6.02 -9.33
C GLN A 367 39.73 -6.36 -8.45
N LEU A 368 39.62 -5.83 -7.24
CA LEU A 368 38.41 -5.95 -6.42
C LEU A 368 37.42 -4.86 -6.82
N SER A 369 36.97 -4.89 -8.08
CA SER A 369 36.04 -3.92 -8.66
C SER A 369 34.67 -4.55 -8.85
N GLU A 370 33.64 -3.76 -9.11
CA GLU A 370 32.27 -4.23 -9.40
C GLU A 370 32.24 -5.37 -10.44
N LYS A 371 33.05 -5.24 -11.51
CA LYS A 371 33.13 -6.24 -12.61
C LYS A 371 33.75 -7.57 -12.22
N THR A 372 34.53 -7.57 -11.15
CA THR A 372 35.32 -8.71 -10.66
C THR A 372 35.12 -8.88 -9.17
N ALA A 373 33.90 -8.58 -8.71
CA ALA A 373 33.54 -8.55 -7.31
C ALA A 373 33.71 -9.93 -6.65
N CYS A 374 33.97 -9.91 -5.35
CA CYS A 374 34.01 -11.08 -4.50
C CYS A 374 32.58 -11.56 -4.22
N GLN A 375 32.13 -12.62 -4.90
CA GLN A 375 30.82 -13.22 -4.62
C GLN A 375 30.89 -14.11 -3.37
N GLY A 376 29.89 -14.00 -2.50
CA GLY A 376 29.73 -14.86 -1.33
C GLY A 376 29.62 -16.34 -1.70
N GLY A 377 30.01 -17.24 -0.80
CA GLY A 377 29.99 -18.68 -1.06
C GLY A 377 28.59 -19.26 -1.09
N ALA A 378 27.81 -19.03 -0.02
CA ALA A 378 26.41 -19.43 0.10
C ALA A 378 25.52 -18.18 0.24
N PRO A 379 24.24 -18.25 -0.15
CA PRO A 379 23.27 -17.19 0.16
C PRO A 379 23.27 -16.83 1.65
N LEU A 380 22.91 -15.58 1.93
CA LEU A 380 22.72 -15.06 3.27
C LEU A 380 21.22 -15.06 3.56
N GLY A 381 20.78 -15.84 4.55
CA GLY A 381 19.37 -15.94 4.90
C GLY A 381 18.79 -14.62 5.41
N ALA A 382 17.47 -14.47 5.39
CA ALA A 382 16.82 -13.28 5.95
C ALA A 382 17.21 -13.06 7.43
N GLY A 383 17.77 -11.89 7.75
CA GLY A 383 18.28 -11.56 9.09
C GLY A 383 19.60 -12.24 9.48
N GLU A 384 20.24 -12.98 8.57
CA GLU A 384 21.52 -13.66 8.86
C GLU A 384 22.69 -12.66 8.80
N GLU A 385 23.60 -12.77 9.76
CA GLU A 385 24.90 -12.10 9.76
C GLU A 385 26.01 -13.10 9.47
N ARG A 386 26.97 -12.71 8.63
CA ARG A 386 28.17 -13.48 8.35
C ARG A 386 29.44 -12.69 8.58
N THR A 387 30.35 -13.27 9.38
CA THR A 387 31.69 -12.72 9.58
C THR A 387 32.65 -13.19 8.48
N LEU A 388 33.36 -12.25 7.88
CA LEU A 388 34.43 -12.46 6.90
C LEU A 388 35.75 -11.89 7.43
N THR A 389 36.86 -12.36 6.86
CA THR A 389 38.20 -11.83 7.17
C THR A 389 38.81 -11.25 5.90
N ALA A 390 39.19 -9.97 5.92
CA ALA A 390 40.01 -9.35 4.88
C ALA A 390 41.49 -9.33 5.31
N VAL A 391 42.35 -9.86 4.45
CA VAL A 391 43.81 -9.82 4.58
C VAL A 391 44.38 -9.00 3.43
N VAL A 392 44.96 -7.85 3.76
CA VAL A 392 45.55 -6.92 2.81
C VAL A 392 47.07 -6.98 2.93
N LYS A 393 47.75 -7.28 1.83
CA LYS A 393 49.22 -7.38 1.78
C LYS A 393 49.76 -6.51 0.66
N MET A 394 50.78 -5.70 0.97
CA MET A 394 51.55 -5.04 -0.08
C MET A 394 52.53 -6.04 -0.72
N LYS A 395 52.56 -6.11 -2.04
CA LYS A 395 53.50 -6.97 -2.77
C LYS A 395 54.93 -6.66 -2.36
N GLU A 396 55.76 -7.70 -2.21
CA GLU A 396 57.14 -7.58 -1.73
C GLU A 396 58.07 -6.93 -2.77
N ASP A 397 57.73 -7.05 -4.05
CA ASP A 397 58.44 -6.41 -5.16
C ASP A 397 58.01 -4.96 -5.42
N ALA A 398 57.07 -4.44 -4.61
CA ALA A 398 56.69 -3.04 -4.65
C ALA A 398 57.90 -2.19 -4.23
N GLY A 399 58.58 -1.61 -5.23
CA GLY A 399 59.81 -0.85 -5.01
C GLY A 399 59.56 0.48 -4.30
N SER A 400 60.65 1.22 -4.06
CA SER A 400 60.60 2.53 -3.38
C SER A 400 59.82 3.63 -4.11
N PHE A 401 59.24 3.32 -5.28
CA PHE A 401 58.37 4.21 -6.04
C PHE A 401 57.12 4.60 -5.24
N TYR A 402 56.55 3.66 -4.47
CA TYR A 402 55.32 3.84 -3.70
C TYR A 402 55.54 4.50 -2.32
N LYS A 403 56.71 5.12 -2.10
CA LYS A 403 57.01 5.82 -0.85
C LYS A 403 56.14 7.08 -0.75
N ASN A 404 55.43 7.23 0.36
CA ASN A 404 54.46 8.29 0.61
C ASN A 404 53.27 8.29 -0.36
N SER A 405 53.03 7.17 -1.06
CA SER A 405 51.78 6.98 -1.80
C SER A 405 50.66 6.61 -0.83
N ASP A 406 49.45 6.94 -1.22
CA ASP A 406 48.23 6.67 -0.49
C ASP A 406 47.26 5.82 -1.31
N ILE A 407 46.21 5.37 -0.63
CA ILE A 407 45.05 4.79 -1.25
C ILE A 407 43.82 5.15 -0.43
N THR A 408 42.71 5.42 -1.11
CA THR A 408 41.38 5.56 -0.51
C THR A 408 40.41 4.74 -1.31
N PHE A 409 39.45 4.12 -0.64
CA PHE A 409 38.40 3.31 -1.24
C PHE A 409 37.25 3.15 -0.24
N ASP A 410 36.08 2.85 -0.77
CA ASP A 410 34.94 2.37 -0.01
C ASP A 410 34.79 0.86 -0.23
N VAL A 411 34.50 0.10 0.83
CA VAL A 411 34.12 -1.31 0.70
C VAL A 411 32.61 -1.34 0.53
N THR A 412 32.15 -1.82 -0.62
CA THR A 412 30.72 -1.86 -0.97
C THR A 412 30.23 -3.30 -0.94
N ALA A 413 29.04 -3.49 -0.36
CA ALA A 413 28.29 -4.72 -0.41
C ALA A 413 27.02 -4.51 -1.21
N GLU A 414 26.78 -5.38 -2.18
CA GLU A 414 25.59 -5.36 -3.02
C GLU A 414 24.90 -6.70 -2.94
N GLY A 415 23.56 -6.67 -2.89
CA GLY A 415 22.73 -7.84 -2.77
C GLY A 415 21.71 -7.96 -3.90
N VAL A 416 21.41 -9.21 -4.27
CA VAL A 416 20.27 -9.56 -5.12
C VAL A 416 19.50 -10.69 -4.44
N GLN A 417 18.17 -10.72 -4.61
CA GLN A 417 17.37 -11.78 -4.02
C GLN A 417 17.76 -13.15 -4.58
N VAL A 418 17.56 -14.21 -3.79
CA VAL A 418 17.63 -15.61 -4.27
C VAL A 418 16.33 -16.00 -4.97
N ARG A 419 15.19 -15.49 -4.47
CA ARG A 419 13.86 -15.71 -5.05
C ARG A 419 13.85 -15.21 -6.50
N ASN A 420 13.41 -16.05 -7.44
CA ASN A 420 13.39 -15.75 -8.88
C ASN A 420 14.77 -15.45 -9.52
N ASN A 421 15.88 -15.78 -8.84
CA ASN A 421 17.25 -15.61 -9.36
C ASN A 421 18.11 -16.85 -9.03
N PRO A 422 17.85 -18.00 -9.69
CA PRO A 422 18.51 -19.26 -9.35
C PRO A 422 20.03 -19.23 -9.58
N ASP A 423 20.50 -18.41 -10.52
CA ASP A 423 21.90 -18.31 -10.91
C ASP A 423 22.67 -17.22 -10.14
N GLY A 424 21.98 -16.44 -9.30
CA GLY A 424 22.59 -15.38 -8.48
C GLY A 424 23.21 -14.28 -9.33
N GLU A 425 22.57 -13.91 -10.43
CA GLU A 425 23.03 -12.86 -11.32
C GLU A 425 22.82 -11.49 -10.70
N PHE A 426 23.84 -10.63 -10.83
CA PHE A 426 23.80 -9.22 -10.46
C PHE A 426 23.68 -8.42 -11.76
N GLN A 427 22.64 -7.59 -11.88
CA GLN A 427 22.27 -6.89 -13.11
C GLN A 427 22.95 -5.52 -13.23
#